data_AF-Q28P67-F1
#
_entry.id   AF-Q28P67-F1
#
_cell.length_a   1.000
_cell.length_b   1.000
_cell.length_c   1.000
_cell.angle_alpha   90.00
_cell.angle_beta   90.00
_cell.angle_gamma   90.00
#
_symmetry.space_group_name_H-M   'P 1'
#
loop_
_entity.id
_entity.type
_entity.pdbx_description
1 polymer ?
#
loop_
_entity_poly.entity_id
_entity_poly.type
_entity_poly.pdbx_seq_one_letter_code
_entity_poly.pdbx_strand_id
1 'polypeptide(L)'
;MTRLLLTALMCIGLSGAVAQAQDQGLPDYIIEEFGTPPAVPDGPLSEDLYAAISDLVTLGTNQRDWDLADRAAFDAVEAAGDPRVAWIITDMMRFAWRPEFNAVLTETAMALMEVEVQTFRHRAELIDHLMAWDMPAYDNYLDHKRTIFTNFIPGWERIFVDGDIDWHMVDWGGVLIDDRPYGRSDEVCNCIPAIDNPRVETAAEATWLDDDDIVFGIVLNGEARAYPRRIMEVREMVNDTLGGRDLGIPYCTLCGAAQAYFTDELPDGVDRPILRTSGLLIRSNKVMYDITTWSVFDTFTGRAVTGPLLERGIQLEQASVITTEWGAWREAHPDTTVLVEALALGRDFDFRNTRDANGPIFPVGDVDPRLAVQEDVIGVITASGQPVAFPRATALLALRSGAEVAVENIRLELDAGGIRAVDADGTDLGSHQAFWFAWSQFHPDTWLWEG
;
A
#
# COMPACT_ATOMS: atom_id res chain seq x y z
N MET A 1 -50.02 -7.42 -66.67
CA MET A 1 -50.86 -7.51 -65.47
C MET A 1 -49.95 -7.77 -64.28
N THR A 2 -49.96 -6.82 -63.34
CA THR A 2 -49.68 -6.96 -61.90
C THR A 2 -48.28 -7.44 -61.46
N ARG A 3 -47.44 -6.50 -61.00
CA ARG A 3 -46.46 -6.74 -59.94
C ARG A 3 -46.71 -5.73 -58.81
N LEU A 4 -47.02 -6.26 -57.63
CA LEU A 4 -47.27 -5.56 -56.38
C LEU A 4 -46.02 -4.79 -55.93
N LEU A 5 -46.21 -3.55 -55.48
CA LEU A 5 -45.29 -2.86 -54.57
C LEU A 5 -45.50 -3.40 -53.15
N LEU A 6 -44.42 -3.77 -52.47
CA LEU A 6 -44.36 -3.84 -51.01
C LEU A 6 -43.35 -2.78 -50.54
N THR A 7 -43.84 -1.80 -49.79
CA THR A 7 -43.03 -0.78 -49.11
C THR A 7 -42.65 -1.33 -47.74
N ALA A 8 -41.37 -1.55 -47.48
CA ALA A 8 -40.88 -1.90 -46.14
C ALA A 8 -40.59 -0.62 -45.36
N LEU A 9 -41.28 -0.43 -44.23
CA LEU A 9 -40.99 0.60 -43.24
C LEU A 9 -39.71 0.21 -42.48
N MET A 10 -38.71 1.08 -42.50
CA MET A 10 -37.47 0.93 -41.75
C MET A 10 -37.67 1.62 -40.40
N CYS A 11 -37.86 0.83 -39.33
CA CYS A 11 -37.84 1.35 -37.96
C CYS A 11 -36.37 1.51 -37.52
N ILE A 12 -35.92 2.75 -37.37
CA ILE A 12 -34.66 3.08 -36.71
C ILE A 12 -34.92 2.98 -35.20
N GLY A 13 -34.44 1.90 -34.58
CA GLY A 13 -34.37 1.79 -33.13
C GLY A 13 -33.17 2.57 -32.62
N LEU A 14 -33.42 3.56 -31.76
CA LEU A 14 -32.42 4.19 -30.91
C LEU A 14 -31.88 3.11 -29.96
N SER A 15 -30.64 2.68 -30.15
CA SER A 15 -29.90 1.87 -29.19
C SER A 15 -29.46 2.77 -28.05
N GLY A 16 -30.17 2.71 -26.92
CA GLY A 16 -29.66 3.24 -25.65
C GLY A 16 -28.41 2.49 -25.24
N ALA A 17 -27.42 3.21 -24.73
CA ALA A 17 -26.25 2.63 -24.08
C ALA A 17 -26.74 1.72 -22.95
N VAL A 18 -26.38 0.44 -23.01
CA VAL A 18 -26.71 -0.53 -21.97
C VAL A 18 -25.59 -0.41 -20.95
N ALA A 19 -25.84 0.26 -19.84
CA ALA A 19 -24.98 0.15 -18.66
C ALA A 19 -24.98 -1.32 -18.22
N GLN A 20 -23.82 -1.96 -18.22
CA GLN A 20 -23.69 -3.31 -17.68
C GLN A 20 -23.62 -3.22 -16.16
N ALA A 21 -24.55 -3.88 -15.47
CA ALA A 21 -24.40 -4.17 -14.05
C ALA A 21 -23.18 -5.09 -13.88
N GLN A 22 -22.19 -4.64 -13.11
CA GLN A 22 -20.90 -5.29 -12.90
C GLN A 22 -20.98 -6.47 -11.91
N ASP A 23 -22.10 -7.19 -11.91
CA ASP A 23 -22.34 -8.34 -11.03
C ASP A 23 -21.60 -9.61 -11.50
N GLN A 24 -20.81 -9.54 -12.58
CA GLN A 24 -20.24 -10.74 -13.25
C GLN A 24 -18.80 -11.10 -12.86
N GLY A 25 -18.23 -10.54 -11.79
CA GLY A 25 -16.85 -10.86 -11.41
C GLY A 25 -16.45 -10.68 -9.95
N LEU A 26 -17.24 -9.96 -9.14
CA LEU A 26 -16.91 -9.78 -7.73
C LEU A 26 -17.21 -11.06 -6.92
N PRO A 27 -16.34 -11.46 -5.98
CA PRO A 27 -16.63 -12.55 -5.05
C PRO A 27 -17.89 -12.31 -4.21
N ASP A 28 -18.60 -13.39 -3.86
CA ASP A 28 -19.84 -13.33 -3.06
C ASP A 28 -19.66 -12.60 -1.72
N TYR A 29 -18.49 -12.74 -1.08
CA TYR A 29 -18.21 -12.09 0.22
C TYR A 29 -18.16 -10.56 0.10
N ILE A 30 -17.75 -10.04 -1.05
CA ILE A 30 -17.75 -8.59 -1.30
C ILE A 30 -19.18 -8.08 -1.40
N ILE A 31 -20.05 -8.78 -2.12
CA ILE A 31 -21.46 -8.39 -2.23
C ILE A 31 -22.18 -8.52 -0.88
N GLU A 32 -21.84 -9.52 -0.07
CA GLU A 32 -22.38 -9.69 1.28
C GLU A 32 -21.98 -8.53 2.21
N GLU A 33 -20.73 -8.07 2.15
CA GLU A 33 -20.19 -7.04 3.03
C GLU A 33 -20.49 -5.61 2.54
N PHE A 34 -20.26 -5.33 1.26
CA PHE A 34 -20.31 -3.99 0.68
C PHE A 34 -21.57 -3.75 -0.17
N GLY A 35 -22.42 -4.76 -0.38
CA GLY A 35 -23.58 -4.65 -1.26
C GLY A 35 -23.21 -4.63 -2.74
N THR A 36 -24.22 -4.47 -3.59
CA THR A 36 -24.06 -4.45 -5.04
C THR A 36 -23.56 -3.07 -5.51
N PRO A 37 -22.50 -2.98 -6.33
CA PRO A 37 -22.04 -1.72 -6.88
C PRO A 37 -23.10 -1.08 -7.81
N PRO A 38 -23.15 0.25 -7.89
CA PRO A 38 -23.96 0.95 -8.90
C PRO A 38 -23.43 0.64 -10.32
N ALA A 39 -24.27 0.88 -11.33
CA ALA A 39 -23.87 0.67 -12.71
C ALA A 39 -22.82 1.72 -13.15
N VAL A 40 -21.72 1.25 -13.73
CA VAL A 40 -20.64 2.12 -14.22
C VAL A 40 -20.83 2.38 -15.72
N PRO A 41 -20.89 3.64 -16.19
CA PRO A 41 -20.96 3.94 -17.62
C PRO A 41 -19.68 3.51 -18.36
N ASP A 42 -19.85 2.90 -19.54
CA ASP A 42 -18.74 2.57 -20.43
C ASP A 42 -18.16 3.83 -21.11
N GLY A 43 -16.84 3.87 -21.24
CA GLY A 43 -16.12 4.88 -22.01
C GLY A 43 -15.83 6.18 -21.25
N PRO A 44 -15.38 7.22 -21.98
CA PRO A 44 -14.94 8.48 -21.39
C PRO A 44 -16.11 9.26 -20.77
N LEU A 45 -15.78 10.14 -19.82
CA LEU A 45 -16.76 11.11 -19.30
C LEU A 45 -17.22 12.05 -20.43
N SER A 46 -18.46 12.57 -20.32
CA SER A 46 -18.91 13.65 -21.20
C SER A 46 -18.11 14.93 -20.93
N GLU A 47 -17.99 15.80 -21.95
CA GLU A 47 -17.29 17.09 -21.80
C GLU A 47 -17.90 17.94 -20.67
N ASP A 48 -19.23 17.93 -20.54
CA ASP A 48 -19.95 18.66 -19.49
C ASP A 48 -19.64 18.12 -18.10
N LEU A 49 -19.60 16.79 -17.93
CA LEU A 49 -19.24 16.17 -16.64
C LEU A 49 -17.79 16.44 -16.28
N TYR A 50 -16.88 16.33 -17.25
CA TYR A 50 -15.46 16.64 -17.04
C TYR A 50 -15.24 18.10 -16.61
N ALA A 51 -15.95 19.04 -17.24
CA ALA A 51 -15.94 20.45 -16.85
C ALA A 51 -16.49 20.66 -15.42
N ALA A 52 -17.59 20.01 -15.06
CA ALA A 52 -18.15 20.07 -13.72
C ALA A 52 -17.18 19.54 -12.65
N ILE A 53 -16.47 18.44 -12.94
CA ILE A 53 -15.42 17.91 -12.05
C ILE A 53 -14.27 18.90 -11.92
N SER A 54 -13.83 19.52 -13.02
CA SER A 54 -12.76 20.54 -13.00
C SER A 54 -13.13 21.74 -12.13
N ASP A 55 -14.39 22.19 -12.20
CA ASP A 55 -14.93 23.25 -11.34
C ASP A 55 -14.94 22.80 -9.86
N LEU A 56 -15.37 21.58 -9.56
CA LEU A 56 -15.32 21.02 -8.21
C LEU A 56 -13.89 20.94 -7.67
N VAL A 57 -12.94 20.45 -8.45
CA VAL A 57 -11.52 20.38 -8.07
C VAL A 57 -10.98 21.78 -7.75
N THR A 58 -11.34 22.78 -8.56
CA THR A 58 -10.99 24.18 -8.31
C THR A 58 -11.55 24.67 -6.98
N LEU A 59 -12.82 24.37 -6.68
CA LEU A 59 -13.44 24.67 -5.38
C LEU A 59 -12.75 23.93 -4.23
N GLY A 60 -12.41 22.65 -4.41
CA GLY A 60 -11.75 21.82 -3.41
C GLY A 60 -10.37 22.34 -3.01
N THR A 61 -9.60 22.85 -3.99
CA THR A 61 -8.28 23.47 -3.73
C THR A 61 -8.37 24.84 -3.04
N ASN A 62 -9.49 25.57 -3.18
CA ASN A 62 -9.72 26.85 -2.53
C ASN A 62 -11.20 27.09 -2.14
N GLN A 63 -11.57 26.61 -0.96
CA GLN A 63 -12.95 26.68 -0.42
C GLN A 63 -13.31 28.03 0.23
N ARG A 64 -12.43 29.04 0.12
CA ARG A 64 -12.52 30.28 0.89
C ARG A 64 -13.79 31.08 0.61
N ASP A 65 -14.14 31.16 -0.67
CA ASP A 65 -15.23 32.00 -1.15
C ASP A 65 -16.49 31.19 -1.51
N TRP A 66 -16.46 29.87 -1.31
CA TRP A 66 -17.61 28.98 -1.56
C TRP A 66 -18.74 29.20 -0.55
N ASP A 67 -20.00 29.05 -0.96
CA ASP A 67 -21.12 28.96 -0.01
C ASP A 67 -22.13 27.85 -0.37
N LEU A 68 -23.09 27.60 0.54
CA LEU A 68 -24.09 26.54 0.37
C LEU A 68 -25.02 26.72 -0.84
N ALA A 69 -25.11 27.93 -1.41
CA ALA A 69 -25.88 28.18 -2.61
C ALA A 69 -25.08 27.85 -3.89
N ASP A 70 -23.74 27.77 -3.80
CA ASP A 70 -22.84 27.42 -4.91
C ASP A 70 -22.83 25.90 -5.17
N ARG A 71 -23.98 25.40 -5.66
CA ARG A 71 -24.26 23.98 -5.87
C ARG A 71 -24.11 23.52 -7.32
N ALA A 72 -23.90 24.44 -8.28
CA ALA A 72 -24.00 24.14 -9.71
C ALA A 72 -23.12 22.96 -10.17
N ALA A 73 -21.87 22.90 -9.71
CA ALA A 73 -20.96 21.82 -10.09
C ALA A 73 -21.32 20.49 -9.40
N PHE A 74 -21.79 20.53 -8.15
CA PHE A 74 -22.30 19.35 -7.42
C PHE A 74 -23.55 18.79 -8.09
N ASP A 75 -24.54 19.65 -8.37
CA ASP A 75 -25.80 19.26 -9.01
C ASP A 75 -25.55 18.69 -10.42
N ALA A 76 -24.55 19.21 -11.16
CA ALA A 76 -24.16 18.68 -12.47
C ALA A 76 -23.54 17.28 -12.38
N VAL A 77 -22.69 17.04 -11.38
CA VAL A 77 -22.09 15.72 -11.12
C VAL A 77 -23.16 14.71 -10.70
N GLU A 78 -24.04 15.06 -9.76
CA GLU A 78 -25.15 14.19 -9.33
C GLU A 78 -26.10 13.86 -10.48
N ALA A 79 -26.43 14.85 -11.32
CA ALA A 79 -27.31 14.63 -12.48
C ALA A 79 -26.69 13.72 -13.54
N ALA A 80 -25.37 13.68 -13.65
CA ALA A 80 -24.68 12.78 -14.58
C ALA A 80 -24.67 11.33 -14.07
N GLY A 81 -24.67 11.12 -12.75
CA GLY A 81 -24.85 9.81 -12.11
C GLY A 81 -23.70 8.82 -12.37
N ASP A 82 -22.48 9.30 -12.62
CA ASP A 82 -21.31 8.44 -12.85
C ASP A 82 -20.56 8.15 -11.54
N PRO A 83 -20.62 6.91 -11.00
CA PRO A 83 -20.05 6.58 -9.69
C PRO A 83 -18.53 6.73 -9.64
N ARG A 84 -17.83 6.71 -10.78
CA ARG A 84 -16.36 6.88 -10.83
C ARG A 84 -15.92 8.23 -10.28
N VAL A 85 -16.81 9.24 -10.29
CA VAL A 85 -16.53 10.58 -9.77
C VAL A 85 -16.38 10.58 -8.24
N ALA A 86 -16.91 9.57 -7.53
CA ALA A 86 -16.73 9.46 -6.09
C ALA A 86 -15.25 9.41 -5.67
N TRP A 87 -14.36 8.84 -6.48
CA TRP A 87 -12.91 8.83 -6.22
C TRP A 87 -12.31 10.22 -6.03
N ILE A 88 -12.69 11.19 -6.87
CA ILE A 88 -12.13 12.54 -6.75
C ILE A 88 -12.82 13.34 -5.64
N ILE A 89 -14.06 12.99 -5.32
CA ILE A 89 -14.78 13.56 -4.18
C ILE A 89 -14.11 13.13 -2.87
N THR A 90 -13.80 11.85 -2.69
CA THR A 90 -13.10 11.36 -1.48
C THR A 90 -11.70 11.96 -1.35
N ASP A 91 -11.02 12.27 -2.45
CA ASP A 91 -9.79 13.06 -2.45
C ASP A 91 -9.99 14.49 -1.92
N MET A 92 -11.02 15.19 -2.41
CA MET A 92 -11.32 16.54 -1.91
C MET A 92 -11.71 16.53 -0.43
N MET A 93 -12.45 15.51 0.02
CA MET A 93 -12.80 15.34 1.45
C MET A 93 -11.56 15.28 2.34
N ARG A 94 -10.42 14.80 1.85
CA ARG A 94 -9.16 14.75 2.62
C ARG A 94 -8.67 16.15 3.03
N PHE A 95 -8.92 17.14 2.18
CA PHE A 95 -8.44 18.52 2.33
C PHE A 95 -9.58 19.52 2.59
N ALA A 96 -10.81 19.03 2.78
CA ALA A 96 -11.97 19.84 3.13
C ALA A 96 -11.85 20.37 4.57
N TRP A 97 -11.61 21.67 4.71
CA TRP A 97 -11.50 22.32 6.02
C TRP A 97 -12.79 23.05 6.44
N ARG A 98 -13.78 23.13 5.54
CA ARG A 98 -15.12 23.63 5.83
C ARG A 98 -16.09 22.47 6.09
N PRO A 99 -16.72 22.39 7.28
CA PRO A 99 -17.66 21.32 7.59
C PRO A 99 -18.83 21.22 6.60
N GLU A 100 -19.38 22.36 6.16
CA GLU A 100 -20.51 22.39 5.23
C GLU A 100 -20.10 21.90 3.83
N PHE A 101 -18.90 22.28 3.37
CA PHE A 101 -18.37 21.79 2.10
C PHE A 101 -18.13 20.28 2.14
N ASN A 102 -17.54 19.79 3.23
CA ASN A 102 -17.33 18.36 3.42
C ASN A 102 -18.64 17.58 3.53
N ALA A 103 -19.69 18.16 4.12
CA ALA A 103 -21.02 17.56 4.17
C ALA A 103 -21.61 17.41 2.76
N VAL A 104 -21.54 18.44 1.92
CA VAL A 104 -22.01 18.36 0.52
C VAL A 104 -21.21 17.34 -0.28
N LEU A 105 -19.87 17.31 -0.14
CA LEU A 105 -19.04 16.26 -0.76
C LEU A 105 -19.49 14.85 -0.33
N THR A 106 -19.77 14.67 0.96
CA THR A 106 -20.24 13.38 1.49
C THR A 106 -21.58 12.98 0.89
N GLU A 107 -22.55 13.90 0.86
CA GLU A 107 -23.88 13.70 0.27
C GLU A 107 -23.78 13.33 -1.21
N THR A 108 -22.98 14.07 -1.99
CA THR A 108 -22.78 13.81 -3.41
C THR A 108 -22.12 12.44 -3.66
N ALA A 109 -21.08 12.08 -2.90
CA ALA A 109 -20.45 10.75 -3.03
C ALA A 109 -21.43 9.62 -2.71
N MET A 110 -22.19 9.73 -1.62
CA MET A 110 -23.21 8.75 -1.24
C MET A 110 -24.29 8.61 -2.31
N ALA A 111 -24.73 9.72 -2.91
CA ALA A 111 -25.72 9.72 -3.98
C ALA A 111 -25.22 9.03 -5.25
N LEU A 112 -23.97 9.31 -5.66
CA LEU A 112 -23.34 8.67 -6.82
C LEU A 112 -23.12 7.17 -6.62
N MET A 113 -22.79 6.78 -5.38
CA MET A 113 -22.47 5.39 -5.04
C MET A 113 -23.70 4.56 -4.65
N GLU A 114 -24.85 5.20 -4.46
CA GLU A 114 -26.08 4.58 -3.95
C GLU A 114 -25.89 3.89 -2.57
N VAL A 115 -25.07 4.48 -1.69
CA VAL A 115 -24.75 3.94 -0.35
C VAL A 115 -25.20 4.85 0.79
N GLU A 116 -25.47 4.23 1.94
CA GLU A 116 -25.62 4.92 3.23
C GLU A 116 -24.46 4.56 4.16
N VAL A 117 -23.51 5.49 4.36
CA VAL A 117 -22.40 5.29 5.31
C VAL A 117 -22.88 5.43 6.75
N GLN A 118 -22.43 4.52 7.62
CA GLN A 118 -22.96 4.34 8.96
C GLN A 118 -22.06 4.94 10.05
N THR A 119 -20.80 5.23 9.70
CA THR A 119 -19.79 5.66 10.67
C THR A 119 -19.49 7.15 10.62
N PHE A 120 -18.88 7.68 11.68
CA PHE A 120 -18.31 9.04 11.63
C PHE A 120 -17.14 9.16 10.64
N ARG A 121 -16.60 8.03 10.15
CA ARG A 121 -15.50 7.95 9.19
C ARG A 121 -15.99 7.81 7.74
N HIS A 122 -17.06 8.53 7.39
CA HIS A 122 -17.67 8.60 6.05
C HIS A 122 -16.67 8.44 4.89
N ARG A 123 -15.58 9.22 4.88
CA ARG A 123 -14.56 9.15 3.83
C ARG A 123 -13.92 7.77 3.68
N ALA A 124 -13.53 7.14 4.79
CA ALA A 124 -12.85 5.85 4.75
C ALA A 124 -13.81 4.76 4.24
N GLU A 125 -15.04 4.79 4.74
CA GLU A 125 -16.11 3.85 4.36
C GLU A 125 -16.45 3.96 2.86
N LEU A 126 -16.53 5.19 2.31
CA LEU A 126 -16.69 5.40 0.86
C LEU A 126 -15.51 4.83 0.07
N ILE A 127 -14.27 5.04 0.52
CA ILE A 127 -13.09 4.48 -0.17
C ILE A 127 -13.09 2.95 -0.10
N ASP A 128 -13.46 2.35 1.03
CA ASP A 128 -13.54 0.90 1.16
C ASP A 128 -14.57 0.31 0.17
N HIS A 129 -15.75 0.91 0.04
CA HIS A 129 -16.71 0.51 -1.01
C HIS A 129 -16.11 0.63 -2.42
N LEU A 130 -15.47 1.76 -2.74
CA LEU A 130 -14.88 1.97 -4.07
C LEU A 130 -13.78 0.95 -4.38
N MET A 131 -12.93 0.62 -3.38
CA MET A 131 -11.88 -0.40 -3.51
C MET A 131 -12.46 -1.81 -3.62
N ALA A 132 -13.43 -2.16 -2.78
CA ALA A 132 -14.04 -3.49 -2.74
C ALA A 132 -14.81 -3.81 -4.03
N TRP A 133 -15.44 -2.81 -4.62
CA TRP A 133 -16.14 -2.95 -5.89
C TRP A 133 -15.25 -2.89 -7.13
N ASP A 134 -13.93 -2.72 -6.96
CA ASP A 134 -12.98 -2.50 -8.06
C ASP A 134 -13.47 -1.35 -8.98
N MET A 135 -13.93 -0.26 -8.36
CA MET A 135 -14.49 0.89 -9.09
C MET A 135 -13.38 1.54 -9.92
N PRO A 136 -13.48 1.58 -11.26
CA PRO A 136 -12.43 2.13 -12.08
C PRO A 136 -12.30 3.65 -11.90
N ALA A 137 -11.09 4.17 -12.10
CA ALA A 137 -10.93 5.60 -12.33
C ALA A 137 -11.58 6.02 -13.65
N TYR A 138 -11.97 7.29 -13.73
CA TYR A 138 -12.32 7.92 -15.00
C TYR A 138 -11.07 8.46 -15.72
N ASP A 139 -11.19 8.77 -17.01
CA ASP A 139 -10.07 9.26 -17.82
C ASP A 139 -9.49 10.59 -17.29
N ASN A 140 -8.16 10.72 -17.29
CA ASN A 140 -7.42 11.88 -16.74
C ASN A 140 -7.63 12.11 -15.23
N TYR A 141 -8.03 11.10 -14.47
CA TYR A 141 -8.15 11.18 -13.01
C TYR A 141 -6.85 11.66 -12.34
N LEU A 142 -5.69 11.20 -12.82
CA LEU A 142 -4.39 11.58 -12.26
C LEU A 142 -4.17 13.10 -12.27
N ASP A 143 -4.58 13.81 -13.32
CA ASP A 143 -4.41 15.26 -13.42
C ASP A 143 -5.20 15.99 -12.32
N HIS A 144 -6.43 15.56 -12.07
CA HIS A 144 -7.25 16.11 -10.99
C HIS A 144 -6.67 15.76 -9.62
N LYS A 145 -6.30 14.49 -9.40
CA LYS A 145 -5.70 14.05 -8.13
C LYS A 145 -4.39 14.81 -7.86
N ARG A 146 -3.51 14.95 -8.85
CA ARG A 146 -2.27 15.74 -8.77
C ARG A 146 -2.57 17.19 -8.39
N THR A 147 -3.56 17.80 -9.05
CA THR A 147 -3.98 19.19 -8.75
C THR A 147 -4.39 19.34 -7.29
N ILE A 148 -5.18 18.41 -6.74
CA ILE A 148 -5.58 18.44 -5.34
C ILE A 148 -4.38 18.25 -4.42
N PHE A 149 -3.65 17.14 -4.57
CA PHE A 149 -2.64 16.71 -3.60
C PHE A 149 -1.44 17.66 -3.57
N THR A 150 -0.97 18.11 -4.74
CA THR A 150 0.22 18.98 -4.84
C THR A 150 -0.08 20.44 -4.47
N ASN A 151 -1.34 20.88 -4.53
CA ASN A 151 -1.76 22.18 -4.02
C ASN A 151 -1.54 22.29 -2.50
N PHE A 152 -1.74 21.20 -1.76
CA PHE A 152 -1.51 21.16 -0.32
C PHE A 152 -0.08 20.70 0.04
N ILE A 153 0.49 19.78 -0.72
CA ILE A 153 1.82 19.19 -0.46
C ILE A 153 2.64 19.19 -1.76
N PRO A 154 3.38 20.28 -2.04
CA PRO A 154 4.13 20.43 -3.29
C PRO A 154 5.23 19.38 -3.52
N GLY A 155 5.72 18.73 -2.47
CA GLY A 155 6.81 17.74 -2.56
C GLY A 155 6.46 16.51 -3.40
N TRP A 156 5.17 16.27 -3.65
CA TRP A 156 4.70 15.14 -4.45
C TRP A 156 4.68 15.37 -5.97
N GLU A 157 4.92 16.61 -6.42
CA GLU A 157 4.85 17.00 -7.84
C GLU A 157 5.67 16.10 -8.78
N ARG A 158 6.78 15.54 -8.27
CA ARG A 158 7.69 14.69 -9.05
C ARG A 158 7.28 13.22 -9.11
N ILE A 159 6.42 12.76 -8.19
CA ILE A 159 6.03 11.35 -8.10
C ILE A 159 4.61 11.09 -8.63
N PHE A 160 3.74 12.10 -8.70
CA PHE A 160 2.41 11.99 -9.34
C PHE A 160 2.55 12.08 -10.86
N VAL A 161 3.02 10.98 -11.45
CA VAL A 161 3.25 10.80 -12.88
C VAL A 161 2.64 9.49 -13.36
N ASP A 162 2.42 9.35 -14.66
CA ASP A 162 1.93 8.09 -15.25
C ASP A 162 2.86 6.91 -14.92
N GLY A 163 2.27 5.72 -14.80
CA GLY A 163 2.98 4.49 -14.52
C GLY A 163 2.03 3.33 -14.26
N ASP A 164 2.59 2.20 -13.84
CA ASP A 164 1.86 0.98 -13.50
C ASP A 164 1.39 1.03 -12.04
N ILE A 165 0.65 2.09 -11.68
CA ILE A 165 0.06 2.31 -10.36
C ILE A 165 -1.35 2.85 -10.51
N ASP A 166 -2.28 2.28 -9.75
CA ASP A 166 -3.66 2.73 -9.68
C ASP A 166 -3.78 3.95 -8.77
N TRP A 167 -3.53 5.12 -9.36
CA TRP A 167 -3.51 6.37 -8.60
C TRP A 167 -4.80 6.64 -7.83
N HIS A 168 -5.97 6.18 -8.30
CA HIS A 168 -7.24 6.35 -7.59
C HIS A 168 -7.28 5.61 -6.24
N MET A 169 -6.52 4.52 -6.08
CA MET A 169 -6.38 3.81 -4.81
C MET A 169 -5.40 4.47 -3.84
N VAL A 170 -4.62 5.46 -4.30
CA VAL A 170 -3.58 6.10 -3.50
C VAL A 170 -4.18 7.21 -2.62
N ASP A 171 -3.97 7.07 -1.31
CA ASP A 171 -4.39 8.00 -0.28
C ASP A 171 -3.20 8.61 0.49
N TRP A 172 -3.44 9.66 1.27
CA TRP A 172 -2.45 10.28 2.14
C TRP A 172 -2.51 9.77 3.58
N GLY A 173 -1.43 9.14 4.04
CA GLY A 173 -1.25 8.63 5.40
C GLY A 173 -1.12 9.70 6.50
N GLY A 174 -1.13 10.99 6.17
CA GLY A 174 -1.12 12.08 7.16
C GLY A 174 0.27 12.59 7.54
N VAL A 175 1.33 12.16 6.86
CA VAL A 175 2.70 12.66 7.04
C VAL A 175 3.24 13.21 5.73
N LEU A 176 4.14 14.20 5.78
CA LEU A 176 4.74 14.73 4.56
C LEU A 176 5.76 13.74 3.97
N ILE A 177 6.02 13.89 2.67
CA ILE A 177 7.10 13.20 1.96
C ILE A 177 8.45 13.48 2.62
N ASP A 178 9.28 12.45 2.75
CA ASP A 178 10.68 12.58 3.15
C ASP A 178 11.54 12.80 1.90
N ASP A 179 11.83 14.06 1.57
CA ASP A 179 12.66 14.49 0.44
C ASP A 179 14.09 14.86 0.84
N ARG A 180 14.49 14.52 2.07
CA ARG A 180 15.81 14.84 2.59
C ARG A 180 16.90 14.11 1.80
N PRO A 181 17.99 14.81 1.42
CA PRO A 181 19.12 14.19 0.74
C PRO A 181 19.72 13.02 1.54
N TYR A 182 20.37 12.10 0.82
CA TYR A 182 21.12 11.02 1.45
C TYR A 182 22.16 11.55 2.46
N GLY A 183 22.23 10.91 3.63
CA GLY A 183 23.15 11.29 4.71
C GLY A 183 22.69 12.49 5.55
N ARG A 184 21.43 12.93 5.41
CA ARG A 184 20.82 14.01 6.19
C ARG A 184 19.79 13.52 7.21
N SER A 185 19.97 12.32 7.75
CA SER A 185 19.00 11.65 8.63
C SER A 185 18.71 12.39 9.95
N ASP A 186 19.60 13.28 10.38
CA ASP A 186 19.45 14.12 11.59
C ASP A 186 18.69 15.43 11.33
N GLU A 187 18.43 15.78 10.07
CA GLU A 187 17.62 16.97 9.75
C GLU A 187 16.16 16.72 10.14
N VAL A 188 15.57 17.67 10.88
CA VAL A 188 14.17 17.62 11.30
C VAL A 188 13.27 17.76 10.08
N CYS A 189 12.26 16.90 9.99
CA CYS A 189 11.20 16.99 8.99
C CYS A 189 9.82 16.82 9.64
N ASN A 190 8.77 17.24 8.92
CA ASN A 190 7.38 16.89 9.24
C ASN A 190 6.96 15.58 8.52
N CYS A 191 7.93 14.68 8.36
CA CYS A 191 7.83 13.39 7.68
C CYS A 191 8.13 12.25 8.68
N ILE A 192 8.04 11.02 8.23
CA ILE A 192 8.62 9.88 8.96
C ILE A 192 10.09 9.79 8.54
N PRO A 193 11.05 10.07 9.45
CA PRO A 193 12.42 10.34 9.05
C PRO A 193 13.18 9.04 8.77
N ALA A 194 13.37 8.74 7.48
CA ALA A 194 14.27 7.67 7.06
C ALA A 194 15.69 7.88 7.60
N ILE A 195 16.43 6.79 7.73
CA ILE A 195 17.83 6.81 8.15
C ILE A 195 18.75 6.11 7.14
N ASP A 196 19.92 6.69 6.93
CA ASP A 196 20.92 6.22 5.99
C ASP A 196 22.18 5.76 6.73
N ASN A 197 22.64 4.54 6.44
CA ASN A 197 23.78 3.86 7.07
C ASN A 197 23.84 4.12 8.59
N PRO A 198 22.81 3.68 9.33
CA PRO A 198 22.66 4.00 10.74
C PRO A 198 23.86 3.54 11.56
N ARG A 199 24.13 4.27 12.64
CA ARG A 199 25.07 3.80 13.65
C ARG A 199 24.52 2.55 14.33
N VAL A 200 25.42 1.61 14.59
CA VAL A 200 25.13 0.36 15.28
C VAL A 200 26.06 0.17 16.48
N GLU A 201 25.64 -0.69 17.38
CA GLU A 201 26.40 -1.17 18.53
C GLU A 201 26.39 -2.70 18.59
N THR A 202 27.23 -3.28 19.44
CA THR A 202 27.28 -4.73 19.64
C THR A 202 26.12 -5.22 20.50
N ALA A 203 25.80 -6.51 20.40
CA ALA A 203 24.78 -7.12 21.26
C ALA A 203 25.06 -6.97 22.77
N ALA A 204 26.33 -6.89 23.17
CA ALA A 204 26.72 -6.68 24.58
C ALA A 204 26.52 -5.24 25.06
N GLU A 205 26.57 -4.26 24.15
CA GLU A 205 26.37 -2.84 24.47
C GLU A 205 24.89 -2.44 24.51
N ALA A 206 24.03 -3.18 23.80
CA ALA A 206 22.58 -2.95 23.74
C ALA A 206 21.83 -3.40 25.00
N THR A 207 22.22 -2.85 26.16
CA THR A 207 21.61 -3.17 27.47
C THR A 207 20.24 -2.54 27.69
N TRP A 208 19.73 -1.80 26.70
CA TRP A 208 18.44 -1.12 26.72
C TRP A 208 17.32 -1.96 26.10
N LEU A 209 17.67 -3.05 25.41
CA LEU A 209 16.71 -4.02 24.87
C LEU A 209 16.48 -5.14 25.88
N ASP A 210 15.21 -5.37 26.20
CA ASP A 210 14.76 -6.51 26.97
C ASP A 210 14.71 -7.77 26.09
N ASP A 211 14.75 -8.96 26.70
CA ASP A 211 14.84 -10.21 25.94
C ASP A 211 13.59 -10.47 25.09
N ASP A 212 12.42 -9.97 25.49
CA ASP A 212 11.13 -10.08 24.79
C ASP A 212 10.85 -8.94 23.80
N ASP A 213 11.77 -7.98 23.65
CA ASP A 213 11.65 -6.94 22.65
C ASP A 213 11.69 -7.55 21.23
N ILE A 214 10.77 -7.11 20.37
CA ILE A 214 10.73 -7.57 18.99
C ILE A 214 11.81 -6.87 18.16
N VAL A 215 12.60 -7.68 17.46
CA VAL A 215 13.58 -7.23 16.48
C VAL A 215 13.28 -7.86 15.11
N PHE A 216 13.64 -7.13 14.06
CA PHE A 216 13.74 -7.66 12.71
C PHE A 216 15.20 -8.00 12.46
N GLY A 217 15.50 -9.27 12.23
CA GLY A 217 16.85 -9.78 12.02
C GLY A 217 17.14 -10.00 10.55
N ILE A 218 18.34 -9.61 10.10
CA ILE A 218 18.86 -9.90 8.76
C ILE A 218 20.25 -10.50 8.90
N VAL A 219 20.52 -11.57 8.15
CA VAL A 219 21.85 -12.18 8.03
C VAL A 219 22.28 -12.14 6.57
N LEU A 220 23.44 -11.53 6.29
CA LEU A 220 24.01 -11.47 4.94
C LEU A 220 25.51 -11.70 5.01
N ASN A 221 26.02 -12.61 4.17
CA ASN A 221 27.45 -12.91 4.05
C ASN A 221 28.17 -13.14 5.39
N GLY A 222 27.48 -13.74 6.36
CA GLY A 222 28.00 -14.04 7.69
C GLY A 222 27.92 -12.89 8.71
N GLU A 223 27.43 -11.72 8.32
CA GLU A 223 27.12 -10.61 9.24
C GLU A 223 25.64 -10.62 9.61
N ALA A 224 25.35 -10.42 10.89
CA ALA A 224 23.99 -10.35 11.44
C ALA A 224 23.71 -8.94 11.98
N ARG A 225 22.50 -8.43 11.72
CA ARG A 225 22.02 -7.16 12.27
C ARG A 225 20.57 -7.26 12.73
N ALA A 226 20.31 -6.72 13.92
CA ALA A 226 18.97 -6.51 14.45
C ALA A 226 18.52 -5.06 14.22
N TYR A 227 17.26 -4.92 13.78
CA TYR A 227 16.54 -3.66 13.64
C TYR A 227 15.36 -3.67 14.63
N PRO A 228 15.52 -3.09 15.83
CA PRO A 228 14.49 -3.14 16.86
C PRO A 228 13.18 -2.49 16.41
N ARG A 229 12.04 -3.14 16.69
CA ARG A 229 10.72 -2.62 16.31
C ARG A 229 10.50 -1.20 16.82
N ARG A 230 10.93 -0.91 18.05
CA ARG A 230 10.89 0.43 18.65
C ARG A 230 11.54 1.52 17.79
N ILE A 231 12.64 1.21 17.10
CA ILE A 231 13.32 2.13 16.19
C ILE A 231 12.58 2.16 14.84
N MET A 232 12.20 1.00 14.32
CA MET A 232 11.54 0.88 13.03
C MET A 232 10.15 1.53 13.02
N GLU A 233 9.40 1.54 14.12
CA GLU A 233 8.13 2.27 14.26
C GLU A 233 8.29 3.79 14.16
N VAL A 234 9.51 4.30 14.37
CA VAL A 234 9.83 5.74 14.26
C VAL A 234 10.45 6.08 12.91
N ARG A 235 11.30 5.20 12.38
CA ARG A 235 12.09 5.44 11.17
C ARG A 235 11.39 4.94 9.92
N GLU A 236 10.72 3.80 10.01
CA GLU A 236 9.99 3.04 8.99
C GLU A 236 10.67 2.82 7.63
N MET A 237 11.89 3.33 7.44
CA MET A 237 12.72 3.19 6.25
C MET A 237 14.18 3.34 6.68
N VAL A 238 14.96 2.29 6.44
CA VAL A 238 16.41 2.28 6.70
C VAL A 238 17.10 1.95 5.39
N ASN A 239 18.03 2.79 4.94
CA ASN A 239 19.00 2.41 3.91
C ASN A 239 20.27 1.99 4.65
N ASP A 240 20.72 0.75 4.49
CA ASP A 240 21.85 0.21 5.26
C ASP A 240 22.88 -0.48 4.34
N THR A 241 24.06 -0.75 4.92
CA THR A 241 25.09 -1.61 4.35
C THR A 241 25.39 -2.73 5.35
N LEU A 242 25.20 -3.99 4.94
CA LEU A 242 25.39 -5.17 5.78
C LEU A 242 26.03 -6.30 4.97
N GLY A 243 27.09 -6.94 5.48
CA GLY A 243 27.74 -8.04 4.76
C GLY A 243 28.28 -7.63 3.39
N GLY A 244 28.62 -6.34 3.21
CA GLY A 244 29.04 -5.76 1.93
C GLY A 244 27.93 -5.54 0.91
N ARG A 245 26.66 -5.73 1.29
CA ARG A 245 25.48 -5.48 0.45
C ARG A 245 24.72 -4.26 0.91
N ASP A 246 24.12 -3.56 -0.04
CA ASP A 246 23.35 -2.34 0.16
C ASP A 246 21.85 -2.64 0.17
N LEU A 247 21.19 -2.28 1.26
CA LEU A 247 19.78 -2.59 1.50
C LEU A 247 18.91 -1.34 1.62
N GLY A 248 17.65 -1.46 1.19
CA GLY A 248 16.54 -0.60 1.57
C GLY A 248 15.52 -1.42 2.36
N ILE A 249 15.22 -0.99 3.59
CA ILE A 249 14.50 -1.78 4.59
C ILE A 249 13.27 -0.99 5.06
N PRO A 250 12.14 -1.10 4.34
CA PRO A 250 10.88 -0.54 4.81
C PRO A 250 10.32 -1.35 5.98
N TYR A 251 9.71 -0.64 6.94
CA TYR A 251 8.78 -1.23 7.90
C TYR A 251 7.43 -0.52 7.80
N CYS A 252 6.42 -1.21 7.28
CA CYS A 252 5.05 -0.74 7.30
C CYS A 252 4.40 -1.12 8.64
N THR A 253 4.30 -0.16 9.56
CA THR A 253 3.66 -0.35 10.87
C THR A 253 2.21 -0.83 10.73
N LEU A 254 1.48 -0.26 9.76
CA LEU A 254 0.09 -0.62 9.43
C LEU A 254 -0.08 -2.04 8.90
N CYS A 255 0.95 -2.58 8.26
CA CYS A 255 0.95 -3.89 7.61
C CYS A 255 1.60 -4.98 8.48
N GLY A 256 2.24 -4.59 9.60
CA GLY A 256 3.08 -5.49 10.37
C GLY A 256 4.24 -6.08 9.58
N ALA A 257 4.68 -5.40 8.50
CA ALA A 257 5.59 -5.96 7.50
C ALA A 257 6.93 -5.22 7.48
N ALA A 258 8.00 -5.93 7.88
CA ALA A 258 9.37 -5.50 7.69
C ALA A 258 9.97 -6.28 6.52
N GLN A 259 10.51 -5.57 5.53
CA GLN A 259 11.08 -6.16 4.32
C GLN A 259 12.49 -5.61 4.12
N ALA A 260 13.30 -6.29 3.30
CA ALA A 260 14.64 -5.85 2.97
C ALA A 260 14.91 -6.11 1.50
N TYR A 261 15.22 -5.04 0.76
CA TYR A 261 15.48 -5.08 -0.66
C TYR A 261 16.94 -4.78 -0.95
N PHE A 262 17.56 -5.56 -1.82
CA PHE A 262 18.87 -5.22 -2.38
C PHE A 262 18.74 -4.00 -3.29
N THR A 263 19.57 -3.00 -3.03
CA THR A 263 19.65 -1.74 -3.79
C THR A 263 20.98 -1.57 -4.52
N ASP A 264 21.82 -2.61 -4.49
CA ASP A 264 23.05 -2.75 -5.26
C ASP A 264 22.86 -3.74 -6.42
N GLU A 265 23.96 -4.01 -7.15
CA GLU A 265 24.04 -4.99 -8.24
C GLU A 265 22.98 -4.77 -9.34
N LEU A 266 22.54 -3.52 -9.49
CA LEU A 266 21.55 -3.12 -10.47
C LEU A 266 22.11 -3.18 -11.90
N PRO A 267 21.24 -3.28 -12.92
CA PRO A 267 21.65 -3.26 -14.31
C PRO A 267 22.50 -2.03 -14.66
N ASP A 268 23.41 -2.18 -15.63
CA ASP A 268 24.29 -1.10 -16.07
C ASP A 268 23.53 0.21 -16.35
N GLY A 269 24.08 1.32 -15.81
CA GLY A 269 23.51 2.66 -15.96
C GLY A 269 22.28 2.93 -15.10
N VAL A 270 22.03 2.13 -14.06
CA VAL A 270 21.06 2.41 -13.01
C VAL A 270 21.83 2.76 -11.74
N ASP A 271 21.66 3.99 -11.26
CA ASP A 271 22.22 4.42 -9.97
C ASP A 271 21.45 3.75 -8.82
N ARG A 272 22.14 3.51 -7.69
CA ARG A 272 21.52 2.97 -6.48
C ARG A 272 20.31 3.83 -6.05
N PRO A 273 19.10 3.24 -5.94
CA PRO A 273 17.96 3.87 -5.32
C PRO A 273 18.23 4.15 -3.84
N ILE A 274 17.87 5.34 -3.40
CA ILE A 274 17.86 5.71 -1.99
C ILE A 274 16.42 5.83 -1.55
N LEU A 275 15.94 4.83 -0.83
CA LEU A 275 14.52 4.70 -0.54
C LEU A 275 14.08 5.65 0.59
N ARG A 276 12.86 6.16 0.45
CA ARG A 276 12.21 7.10 1.36
C ARG A 276 10.73 6.78 1.54
N THR A 277 10.17 7.33 2.61
CA THR A 277 8.72 7.33 2.84
C THR A 277 8.07 8.47 2.04
N SER A 278 7.12 8.14 1.15
CA SER A 278 6.37 9.15 0.40
C SER A 278 5.30 9.86 1.22
N GLY A 279 4.81 9.21 2.29
CA GLY A 279 3.63 9.61 3.06
C GLY A 279 2.31 9.15 2.42
N LEU A 280 2.35 8.55 1.23
CA LEU A 280 1.21 7.98 0.54
C LEU A 280 1.02 6.52 0.93
N LEU A 281 -0.23 6.06 0.81
CA LEU A 281 -0.66 4.70 1.09
C LEU A 281 -1.49 4.16 -0.07
N ILE A 282 -1.43 2.86 -0.32
CA ILE A 282 -2.37 2.12 -1.16
C ILE A 282 -2.85 0.90 -0.36
N ARG A 283 -4.16 0.75 -0.17
CA ARG A 283 -4.76 -0.29 0.70
C ARG A 283 -4.08 -0.39 2.08
N SER A 284 -3.95 0.75 2.76
CA SER A 284 -3.21 0.94 4.02
C SER A 284 -1.72 0.54 4.01
N ASN A 285 -1.18 0.03 2.90
CA ASN A 285 0.24 -0.24 2.73
C ASN A 285 0.99 1.02 2.33
N LYS A 286 2.20 1.18 2.89
CA LYS A 286 3.00 2.36 2.58
C LYS A 286 3.51 2.31 1.15
N VAL A 287 3.54 3.47 0.50
CA VAL A 287 4.18 3.66 -0.80
C VAL A 287 5.57 4.24 -0.56
N MET A 288 6.61 3.56 -1.05
CA MET A 288 7.99 4.06 -0.99
C MET A 288 8.41 4.62 -2.34
N TYR A 289 9.44 5.47 -2.33
CA TYR A 289 10.00 6.03 -3.56
C TYR A 289 11.49 6.24 -3.39
N ASP A 290 12.23 6.43 -4.48
CA ASP A 290 13.64 6.75 -4.44
C ASP A 290 13.93 8.22 -4.74
N ILE A 291 14.85 8.85 -4.00
CA ILE A 291 15.18 10.27 -4.21
C ILE A 291 16.16 10.53 -5.37
N THR A 292 16.76 9.47 -5.92
CA THR A 292 17.73 9.57 -7.03
C THR A 292 17.00 9.82 -8.35
N THR A 293 15.93 9.07 -8.61
CA THR A 293 15.16 9.09 -9.86
C THR A 293 13.72 9.51 -9.68
N TRP A 294 13.21 9.51 -8.45
CA TRP A 294 11.82 9.84 -8.11
C TRP A 294 10.81 8.80 -8.62
N SER A 295 11.29 7.57 -8.83
CA SER A 295 10.46 6.41 -9.11
C SER A 295 9.79 5.94 -7.82
N VAL A 296 8.50 5.69 -7.93
CA VAL A 296 7.71 5.06 -6.87
C VAL A 296 7.90 3.55 -6.97
N PHE A 297 7.94 2.89 -5.81
CA PHE A 297 7.96 1.44 -5.71
C PHE A 297 6.74 0.95 -4.95
N ASP A 298 6.19 -0.16 -5.41
CA ASP A 298 5.30 -0.98 -4.60
C ASP A 298 6.14 -1.67 -3.51
N THR A 299 5.77 -1.42 -2.24
CA THR A 299 6.57 -1.88 -1.10
C THR A 299 6.53 -3.38 -0.92
N PHE A 300 5.44 -4.07 -1.30
CA PHE A 300 5.32 -5.53 -1.12
C PHE A 300 6.07 -6.32 -2.20
N THR A 301 6.12 -5.79 -3.42
CA THR A 301 6.71 -6.49 -4.58
C THR A 301 8.13 -6.02 -4.91
N GLY A 302 8.54 -4.86 -4.41
CA GLY A 302 9.83 -4.24 -4.74
C GLY A 302 9.89 -3.73 -6.19
N ARG A 303 8.77 -3.72 -6.91
CA ARG A 303 8.69 -3.29 -8.32
C ARG A 303 8.60 -1.77 -8.41
N ALA A 304 9.39 -1.16 -9.28
CA ALA A 304 9.20 0.23 -9.66
C ALA A 304 7.89 0.36 -10.45
N VAL A 305 7.02 1.26 -10.02
CA VAL A 305 5.68 1.45 -10.60
C VAL A 305 5.51 2.80 -11.28
N THR A 306 6.49 3.70 -11.18
CA THR A 306 6.52 4.95 -11.95
C THR A 306 7.95 5.36 -12.29
N GLY A 307 8.10 6.36 -13.16
CA GLY A 307 9.36 7.06 -13.38
C GLY A 307 10.45 6.22 -14.08
N PRO A 308 11.71 6.69 -14.06
CA PRO A 308 12.79 6.08 -14.84
C PRO A 308 13.08 4.61 -14.51
N LEU A 309 12.86 4.16 -13.27
CA LEU A 309 13.12 2.77 -12.88
C LEU A 309 12.02 1.82 -13.38
N LEU A 310 10.77 2.28 -13.53
CA LEU A 310 9.74 1.52 -14.23
C LEU A 310 10.11 1.32 -15.70
N GLU A 311 10.54 2.38 -16.39
CA GLU A 311 10.94 2.31 -17.80
C GLU A 311 12.11 1.33 -18.04
N ARG A 312 12.92 1.08 -17.00
CA ARG A 312 14.02 0.12 -16.98
C ARG A 312 13.60 -1.28 -16.50
N GLY A 313 12.34 -1.47 -16.11
CA GLY A 313 11.80 -2.74 -15.63
C GLY A 313 12.40 -3.19 -14.29
N ILE A 314 12.72 -2.25 -13.41
CA ILE A 314 13.38 -2.57 -12.14
C ILE A 314 12.40 -3.19 -11.15
N GLN A 315 12.79 -4.35 -10.64
CA GLN A 315 12.22 -4.98 -9.46
C GLN A 315 13.38 -5.35 -8.54
N LEU A 316 13.32 -4.90 -7.29
CA LEU A 316 14.38 -5.14 -6.32
C LEU A 316 14.28 -6.57 -5.79
N GLU A 317 15.42 -7.26 -5.73
CA GLU A 317 15.51 -8.57 -5.09
C GLU A 317 15.34 -8.43 -3.57
N GLN A 318 14.70 -9.41 -2.95
CA GLN A 318 14.38 -9.38 -1.52
C GLN A 318 15.30 -10.30 -0.72
N ALA A 319 15.76 -9.83 0.45
CA ALA A 319 16.42 -10.63 1.47
C ALA A 319 15.40 -11.02 2.57
N SER A 320 15.56 -12.19 3.17
CA SER A 320 14.69 -12.59 4.27
C SER A 320 14.84 -11.66 5.48
N VAL A 321 13.70 -11.40 6.12
CA VAL A 321 13.62 -10.67 7.39
C VAL A 321 13.00 -11.59 8.43
N ILE A 322 13.76 -11.86 9.49
CA ILE A 322 13.35 -12.74 10.59
C ILE A 322 12.77 -11.89 11.70
N THR A 323 11.45 -11.94 11.90
CA THR A 323 10.81 -11.31 13.07
C THR A 323 10.92 -12.23 14.28
N THR A 324 11.60 -11.78 15.33
CA THR A 324 11.82 -12.58 16.55
C THR A 324 12.01 -11.71 17.79
N GLU A 325 12.11 -12.36 18.95
CA GLU A 325 12.47 -11.74 20.23
C GLU A 325 14.00 -11.53 20.31
N TRP A 326 14.43 -10.40 20.86
CA TRP A 326 15.84 -10.02 20.97
C TRP A 326 16.69 -11.07 21.68
N GLY A 327 16.16 -11.67 22.75
CA GLY A 327 16.86 -12.72 23.51
C GLY A 327 17.22 -13.92 22.63
N ALA A 328 16.27 -14.38 21.82
CA ALA A 328 16.46 -15.49 20.90
C ALA A 328 17.40 -15.13 19.74
N TRP A 329 17.30 -13.90 19.21
CA TRP A 329 18.22 -13.37 18.20
C TRP A 329 19.67 -13.32 18.70
N ARG A 330 19.88 -12.73 19.89
CA ARG A 330 21.20 -12.61 20.50
C ARG A 330 21.82 -13.96 20.83
N GLU A 331 21.01 -14.95 21.26
CA GLU A 331 21.50 -16.31 21.50
C GLU A 331 21.98 -16.99 20.21
N ALA A 332 21.21 -16.85 19.12
CA ALA A 332 21.56 -17.43 17.83
C ALA A 332 22.72 -16.69 17.13
N HIS A 333 22.82 -15.37 17.33
CA HIS A 333 23.81 -14.49 16.69
C HIS A 333 24.53 -13.61 17.73
N PRO A 334 25.43 -14.18 18.57
CA PRO A 334 26.08 -13.44 19.64
C PRO A 334 26.96 -12.28 19.15
N ASP A 335 27.46 -12.37 17.92
CA ASP A 335 28.28 -11.34 17.27
C ASP A 335 27.43 -10.33 16.46
N THR A 336 26.09 -10.37 16.56
CA THR A 336 25.20 -9.44 15.86
C THR A 336 25.47 -7.99 16.25
N THR A 337 25.27 -7.11 15.28
CA THR A 337 25.12 -5.68 15.54
C THR A 337 23.64 -5.33 15.72
N VAL A 338 23.35 -4.17 16.30
CA VAL A 338 21.99 -3.65 16.47
C VAL A 338 21.98 -2.13 16.33
N LEU A 339 20.90 -1.58 15.80
CA LEU A 339 20.74 -0.13 15.69
C LEU A 339 20.78 0.54 17.08
N VAL A 340 21.49 1.66 17.22
CA VAL A 340 21.62 2.35 18.53
C VAL A 340 20.31 2.99 18.99
N GLU A 341 20.03 2.98 20.30
CA GLU A 341 18.76 3.46 20.90
C GLU A 341 18.40 4.90 20.48
N ALA A 342 19.40 5.78 20.32
CA ALA A 342 19.19 7.17 19.93
C ALA A 342 18.38 7.33 18.63
N LEU A 343 18.35 6.29 17.78
CA LEU A 343 17.58 6.26 16.56
C LEU A 343 16.06 6.16 16.78
N ALA A 344 15.61 5.77 17.97
CA ALA A 344 14.21 5.85 18.38
C ALA A 344 13.75 7.30 18.67
N LEU A 345 14.65 8.29 18.64
CA LEU A 345 14.34 9.70 18.85
C LEU A 345 13.61 9.98 20.18
N GLY A 346 13.94 9.22 21.22
CA GLY A 346 13.31 9.31 22.54
C GLY A 346 11.86 8.80 22.59
N ARG A 347 11.42 8.07 21.57
CA ARG A 347 10.08 7.48 21.48
C ARG A 347 10.14 5.99 21.81
N ASP A 348 9.01 5.46 22.26
CA ASP A 348 8.82 4.05 22.56
C ASP A 348 7.36 3.71 22.26
N PHE A 349 7.09 3.51 20.99
CA PHE A 349 5.75 3.19 20.52
C PHE A 349 5.52 1.67 20.58
N ASP A 350 4.25 1.32 20.72
CA ASP A 350 3.75 -0.02 20.46
C ASP A 350 2.53 0.11 19.55
N PHE A 351 2.76 0.57 18.31
CA PHE A 351 1.64 0.85 17.40
C PHE A 351 0.81 -0.39 17.13
N ARG A 352 1.47 -1.55 17.01
CA ARG A 352 0.84 -2.84 16.77
C ARG A 352 -0.23 -3.16 17.80
N ASN A 353 0.06 -3.00 19.10
CA ASN A 353 -0.89 -3.34 20.16
C ASN A 353 -1.70 -2.12 20.67
N THR A 354 -1.54 -0.94 20.04
CA THR A 354 -2.29 0.26 20.41
C THR A 354 -3.07 0.83 19.23
N ARG A 355 -2.45 1.68 18.42
CA ARG A 355 -3.05 2.36 17.26
C ARG A 355 -3.70 1.37 16.29
N ASP A 356 -3.03 0.24 16.06
CA ASP A 356 -3.39 -0.74 15.02
C ASP A 356 -4.04 -2.01 15.61
N ALA A 357 -4.35 -2.03 16.91
CA ALA A 357 -4.83 -3.22 17.61
C ALA A 357 -6.18 -3.77 17.14
N ASN A 358 -6.92 -2.97 16.35
CA ASN A 358 -8.28 -3.28 15.92
C ASN A 358 -8.41 -3.31 14.38
N GLY A 359 -7.33 -3.66 13.68
CA GLY A 359 -7.30 -3.70 12.22
C GLY A 359 -6.78 -2.41 11.56
N PRO A 360 -6.86 -2.35 10.21
CA PRO A 360 -6.41 -1.20 9.43
C PRO A 360 -7.11 0.10 9.84
N ILE A 361 -6.34 1.19 9.95
CA ILE A 361 -6.88 2.52 10.26
C ILE A 361 -7.07 3.40 9.01
N PHE A 362 -6.55 2.94 7.86
CA PHE A 362 -6.77 3.51 6.53
C PHE A 362 -7.55 2.50 5.69
N PRO A 363 -8.23 2.97 4.62
CA PRO A 363 -9.00 2.10 3.75
C PRO A 363 -8.15 0.97 3.15
N VAL A 364 -8.73 -0.22 3.11
CA VAL A 364 -8.16 -1.43 2.52
C VAL A 364 -9.10 -2.04 1.47
N GLY A 365 -10.37 -1.65 1.45
CA GLY A 365 -11.40 -2.29 0.65
C GLY A 365 -11.74 -3.67 1.20
N ASP A 366 -11.88 -4.62 0.28
CA ASP A 366 -12.13 -6.01 0.60
C ASP A 366 -10.88 -6.73 1.15
N VAL A 367 -11.09 -7.75 1.98
CA VAL A 367 -10.02 -8.58 2.53
C VAL A 367 -10.33 -10.04 2.24
N ASP A 368 -9.33 -10.79 1.79
CA ASP A 368 -9.47 -12.23 1.54
C ASP A 368 -9.93 -12.96 2.83
N PRO A 369 -11.11 -13.61 2.82
CA PRO A 369 -11.75 -14.14 4.02
C PRO A 369 -11.12 -15.45 4.53
N ARG A 370 -10.09 -15.99 3.86
CA ARG A 370 -9.44 -17.25 4.26
C ARG A 370 -8.74 -17.16 5.63
N LEU A 371 -8.31 -15.97 6.05
CA LEU A 371 -7.71 -15.72 7.36
C LEU A 371 -8.26 -14.42 7.96
N ALA A 372 -8.06 -14.24 9.27
CA ALA A 372 -8.36 -12.97 9.92
C ALA A 372 -7.49 -11.84 9.34
N VAL A 373 -8.05 -10.62 9.28
CA VAL A 373 -7.42 -9.42 8.67
C VAL A 373 -5.95 -9.26 9.10
N GLN A 374 -5.66 -9.34 10.40
CA GLN A 374 -4.33 -9.19 10.99
C GLN A 374 -3.67 -10.52 11.40
N GLU A 375 -4.08 -11.65 10.82
CA GLU A 375 -3.33 -12.90 10.99
C GLU A 375 -1.90 -12.71 10.49
N ASP A 376 -0.91 -13.08 11.30
CA ASP A 376 0.49 -13.03 10.88
C ASP A 376 0.78 -14.17 9.91
N VAL A 377 1.23 -13.85 8.72
CA VAL A 377 1.70 -14.82 7.73
C VAL A 377 3.20 -14.64 7.46
N ILE A 378 3.88 -15.74 7.14
CA ILE A 378 5.17 -15.71 6.46
C ILE A 378 4.87 -15.77 4.96
N GLY A 379 5.21 -14.72 4.25
CA GLY A 379 5.05 -14.60 2.80
C GLY A 379 6.36 -14.86 2.07
N VAL A 380 6.28 -15.56 0.94
CA VAL A 380 7.41 -15.87 0.06
C VAL A 380 6.91 -16.18 -1.35
N ILE A 381 7.73 -15.88 -2.37
CA ILE A 381 7.44 -16.20 -3.77
C ILE A 381 8.24 -17.45 -4.17
N THR A 382 7.60 -18.43 -4.78
CA THR A 382 8.30 -19.63 -5.30
C THR A 382 9.21 -19.27 -6.48
N ALA A 383 10.10 -20.18 -6.86
CA ALA A 383 10.89 -20.04 -8.09
C ALA A 383 10.02 -19.97 -9.37
N SER A 384 8.77 -20.44 -9.31
CA SER A 384 7.80 -20.36 -10.42
C SER A 384 7.04 -19.02 -10.47
N GLY A 385 7.22 -18.16 -9.46
CA GLY A 385 6.54 -16.87 -9.34
C GLY A 385 5.21 -16.94 -8.56
N GLN A 386 4.86 -18.10 -8.00
CA GLN A 386 3.65 -18.27 -7.21
C GLN A 386 3.85 -17.65 -5.82
N PRO A 387 3.04 -16.65 -5.41
CA PRO A 387 3.02 -16.20 -4.03
C PRO A 387 2.45 -17.28 -3.10
N VAL A 388 3.09 -17.46 -1.95
CA VAL A 388 2.70 -18.43 -0.93
C VAL A 388 2.69 -17.75 0.43
N ALA A 389 1.65 -18.02 1.22
CA ALA A 389 1.55 -17.57 2.59
C ALA A 389 1.40 -18.75 3.55
N PHE A 390 2.06 -18.65 4.70
CA PHE A 390 1.98 -19.62 5.78
C PHE A 390 1.49 -18.91 7.06
N PRO A 391 0.35 -19.29 7.66
CA PRO A 391 -0.03 -18.79 8.97
C PRO A 391 1.09 -19.04 9.98
N ARG A 392 1.68 -17.97 10.50
CA ARG A 392 2.94 -18.01 11.25
C ARG A 392 2.83 -18.93 12.47
N ALA A 393 1.74 -18.81 13.23
CA ALA A 393 1.55 -19.60 14.44
C ALA A 393 1.48 -21.10 14.13
N THR A 394 0.74 -21.47 13.07
CA THR A 394 0.62 -22.86 12.61
C THR A 394 1.96 -23.40 12.12
N ALA A 395 2.67 -22.65 11.29
CA ALA A 395 3.99 -23.05 10.78
C ALA A 395 5.01 -23.22 11.91
N LEU A 396 5.04 -22.29 12.87
CA LEU A 396 5.92 -22.35 14.04
C LEU A 396 5.69 -23.60 14.88
N LEU A 397 4.42 -23.96 15.12
CA LEU A 397 4.06 -25.16 15.87
C LEU A 397 4.47 -26.44 15.12
N ALA A 398 4.25 -26.50 13.81
CA ALA A 398 4.65 -27.62 12.98
C ALA A 398 6.18 -27.82 13.02
N LEU A 399 6.95 -26.76 12.78
CA LEU A 399 8.41 -26.79 12.81
C LEU A 399 8.96 -27.22 14.19
N ARG A 400 8.40 -26.68 15.29
CA ARG A 400 8.79 -27.06 16.65
C ARG A 400 8.48 -28.53 16.99
N SER A 401 7.51 -29.13 16.30
CA SER A 401 7.20 -30.57 16.43
C SER A 401 8.11 -31.46 15.59
N GLY A 402 9.01 -30.87 14.79
CA GLY A 402 9.91 -31.57 13.87
C GLY A 402 9.25 -31.93 12.53
N ALA A 403 8.08 -31.36 12.22
CA ALA A 403 7.45 -31.52 10.92
C ALA A 403 8.18 -30.68 9.86
N GLU A 404 8.19 -31.18 8.63
CA GLU A 404 8.64 -30.42 7.47
C GLU A 404 7.48 -29.55 6.95
N VAL A 405 7.76 -28.27 6.73
CA VAL A 405 6.81 -27.32 6.13
C VAL A 405 7.41 -26.86 4.81
N ALA A 406 6.87 -27.34 3.70
CA ALA A 406 7.41 -27.12 2.37
C ALA A 406 6.32 -27.01 1.30
N VAL A 407 6.62 -26.22 0.27
CA VAL A 407 5.73 -25.84 -0.85
C VAL A 407 6.60 -25.62 -2.08
N GLU A 408 6.42 -26.39 -3.14
CA GLU A 408 7.31 -26.34 -4.33
C GLU A 408 8.80 -26.40 -3.93
N ASN A 409 9.57 -25.32 -4.19
CA ASN A 409 10.97 -25.17 -3.80
C ASN A 409 11.16 -24.58 -2.40
N ILE A 410 10.11 -24.02 -1.80
CA ILE A 410 10.15 -23.41 -0.48
C ILE A 410 10.22 -24.49 0.60
N ARG A 411 11.14 -24.32 1.53
CA ARG A 411 11.16 -24.97 2.84
C ARG A 411 11.25 -23.91 3.93
N LEU A 412 10.37 -23.99 4.93
CA LEU A 412 10.47 -23.14 6.11
C LEU A 412 11.45 -23.73 7.13
N GLU A 413 12.21 -22.86 7.77
CA GLU A 413 13.16 -23.19 8.83
C GLU A 413 12.94 -22.28 10.05
N LEU A 414 13.21 -22.82 11.24
CA LEU A 414 13.35 -21.99 12.44
C LEU A 414 14.69 -21.29 12.39
N ASP A 415 14.68 -19.98 12.55
CA ASP A 415 15.89 -19.18 12.69
C ASP A 415 15.72 -18.18 13.83
N ALA A 416 16.63 -18.24 14.81
CA ALA A 416 16.61 -17.37 15.97
C ALA A 416 15.25 -17.25 16.70
N GLY A 417 14.43 -18.30 16.71
CA GLY A 417 13.07 -18.29 17.29
C GLY A 417 11.96 -17.79 16.36
N GLY A 418 12.31 -17.17 15.24
CA GLY A 418 11.44 -16.81 14.13
C GLY A 418 11.40 -17.89 13.03
N ILE A 419 10.96 -17.48 11.84
CA ILE A 419 10.85 -18.35 10.66
C ILE A 419 11.46 -17.63 9.45
N ARG A 420 12.14 -18.39 8.60
CA ARG A 420 12.56 -17.97 7.25
C ARG A 420 12.23 -19.04 6.22
N ALA A 421 12.18 -18.67 4.95
CA ALA A 421 12.06 -19.57 3.81
C ALA A 421 13.38 -19.72 3.07
N VAL A 422 13.74 -20.96 2.75
CA VAL A 422 14.93 -21.31 1.98
C VAL A 422 14.58 -22.27 0.84
N ASP A 423 15.43 -22.32 -0.18
CA ASP A 423 15.39 -23.34 -1.22
C ASP A 423 15.98 -24.68 -0.72
N ALA A 424 15.89 -25.73 -1.53
CA ALA A 424 16.40 -27.07 -1.24
C ALA A 424 17.92 -27.11 -0.98
N ASP A 425 18.68 -26.14 -1.50
CA ASP A 425 20.12 -26.02 -1.26
C ASP A 425 20.47 -25.09 -0.08
N GLY A 426 19.46 -24.54 0.60
CA GLY A 426 19.60 -23.59 1.71
C GLY A 426 19.74 -22.13 1.28
N THR A 427 19.59 -21.82 -0.01
CA THR A 427 19.57 -20.44 -0.50
C THR A 427 18.38 -19.68 0.07
N ASP A 428 18.60 -18.43 0.48
CA ASP A 428 17.54 -17.56 0.98
C ASP A 428 16.52 -17.22 -0.11
N LEU A 429 15.22 -17.24 0.22
CA LEU A 429 14.14 -16.94 -0.72
C LEU A 429 13.45 -15.59 -0.48
N GLY A 430 14.01 -14.70 0.35
CA GLY A 430 13.45 -13.36 0.54
C GLY A 430 12.13 -13.32 1.32
N SER A 431 11.95 -14.22 2.30
CA SER A 431 10.71 -14.29 3.08
C SER A 431 10.56 -13.17 4.12
N HIS A 432 9.33 -12.79 4.41
CA HIS A 432 9.04 -11.84 5.49
C HIS A 432 7.70 -12.11 6.16
N GLN A 433 7.53 -11.58 7.36
CA GLN A 433 6.24 -11.57 8.05
C GLN A 433 5.41 -10.37 7.61
N ALA A 434 4.10 -10.56 7.44
CA ALA A 434 3.13 -9.49 7.24
C ALA A 434 1.76 -9.86 7.84
N PHE A 435 0.89 -8.86 8.02
CA PHE A 435 -0.54 -9.11 8.21
C PHE A 435 -1.17 -9.67 6.93
N TRP A 436 -2.13 -10.58 7.09
CA TRP A 436 -2.80 -11.25 5.98
C TRP A 436 -3.45 -10.29 4.98
N PHE A 437 -4.18 -9.27 5.44
CA PHE A 437 -4.82 -8.32 4.54
C PHE A 437 -3.81 -7.66 3.61
N ALA A 438 -2.65 -7.28 4.15
CA ALA A 438 -1.62 -6.60 3.38
C ALA A 438 -1.01 -7.59 2.37
N TRP A 439 -0.56 -8.78 2.82
CA TRP A 439 0.03 -9.76 1.91
C TRP A 439 -0.92 -10.16 0.76
N SER A 440 -2.15 -10.56 1.09
CA SER A 440 -3.11 -11.07 0.11
C SER A 440 -3.54 -10.02 -0.93
N GLN A 441 -3.55 -8.74 -0.58
CA GLN A 441 -3.92 -7.66 -1.51
C GLN A 441 -2.87 -7.36 -2.57
N PHE A 442 -1.58 -7.52 -2.25
CA PHE A 442 -0.48 -7.38 -3.23
C PHE A 442 -0.14 -8.70 -3.91
N HIS A 443 -0.68 -9.81 -3.41
CA HIS A 443 -0.52 -11.16 -3.95
C HIS A 443 -1.87 -11.89 -4.02
N PRO A 444 -2.83 -11.44 -4.86
CA PRO A 444 -4.20 -11.97 -4.88
C PRO A 444 -4.28 -13.47 -5.21
N ASP A 445 -3.34 -13.97 -6.02
CA ASP A 445 -3.25 -15.39 -6.38
C ASP A 445 -2.55 -16.25 -5.31
N THR A 446 -2.41 -15.76 -4.07
CA THR A 446 -1.68 -16.46 -3.00
C THR A 446 -2.18 -17.89 -2.78
N TRP A 447 -1.24 -18.85 -2.84
CA TRP A 447 -1.47 -20.17 -2.31
C TRP A 447 -1.29 -20.16 -0.79
N LEU A 448 -2.36 -20.45 -0.07
CA LEU A 448 -2.36 -20.49 1.39
C LEU A 448 -2.05 -21.90 1.87
N TRP A 449 -1.02 -22.06 2.70
CA TRP A 449 -0.70 -23.33 3.34
C TRP A 449 -1.62 -23.57 4.56
N GLU A 450 -2.32 -24.71 4.58
CA GLU A 450 -3.39 -25.00 5.55
C GLU A 450 -2.98 -25.84 6.77
N GLY A 451 -1.73 -26.32 6.85
CA GLY A 451 -1.22 -27.13 7.97
C GLY A 451 -0.78 -28.54 7.61
#